data_AF-A0A2A2LNW8-F1
#
_entry.id   AF-A0A2A2LNW8-F1
#
_cell.length_a   1.000
_cell.length_b   1.000
_cell.length_c   1.000
_cell.angle_alpha   90.00
_cell.angle_beta   90.00
_cell.angle_gamma   90.00
#
_symmetry.space_group_name_H-M   'P 1'
#
loop_
_entity.id
_entity.type
_entity.pdbx_description
1 polymer ?
#
loop_
_entity_poly.entity_id
_entity_poly.type
_entity_poly.pdbx_seq_one_letter_code
_entity_poly.pdbx_strand_id
1 'polypeptide(L)'
;MSNSSNAAAIEKLTVQLLALQKQFEHYKAYNAANEDAFYLCINAIIIFFMQCGFAFLEAGSVRSKNTTNIIFKNATDSLFCIIVYWAVGYALAYGPIVFDGLAPFIGQGYFFLSSFHNWPHFFAQYTFAATSTTIVGGAVAERCQFIAYFIYCSIICAFVYPPLTHFGWTERGWMKYGFGTSDGLRTTYLDFAGAGMVD
;
A
#
# COMPACT_ATOMS: atom_id res chain seq x y z
N MET A 1 -8.36 56.03 33.17
CA MET A 1 -7.50 54.87 33.48
C MET A 1 -8.18 53.51 33.25
N SER A 2 -9.51 53.38 33.12
CA SER A 2 -10.16 52.07 32.90
C SER A 2 -10.14 51.55 31.46
N ASN A 3 -10.10 52.42 30.44
CA ASN A 3 -10.17 51.98 29.03
C ASN A 3 -8.92 51.24 28.53
N SER A 4 -7.73 51.50 29.08
CA SER A 4 -6.50 50.80 28.68
C SER A 4 -6.45 49.37 29.23
N SER A 5 -7.00 49.14 30.44
CA SER A 5 -7.09 47.81 31.05
C SER A 5 -8.05 46.89 30.30
N ASN A 6 -9.16 47.45 29.79
CA ASN A 6 -10.15 46.68 29.02
C ASN A 6 -9.63 46.31 27.63
N ALA A 7 -8.89 47.21 26.96
CA ALA A 7 -8.29 46.93 25.66
C ALA A 7 -7.25 45.79 25.73
N ALA A 8 -6.38 45.79 26.75
CA ALA A 8 -5.42 44.72 26.96
C ALA A 8 -6.09 43.37 27.31
N ALA A 9 -7.22 43.40 28.02
CA ALA A 9 -8.01 42.20 28.31
C ALA A 9 -8.66 41.61 27.05
N ILE A 10 -9.22 42.47 26.18
CA ILE A 10 -9.80 42.06 24.89
C ILE A 10 -8.72 41.46 23.99
N GLU A 11 -7.55 42.11 23.89
CA GLU A 11 -6.42 41.59 23.10
C GLU A 11 -5.99 40.19 23.60
N LYS A 12 -5.82 40.03 24.92
CA LYS A 12 -5.48 38.72 25.52
C LYS A 12 -6.54 37.65 25.23
N LEU A 13 -7.82 37.99 25.32
CA LEU A 13 -8.93 37.10 24.97
C LEU A 13 -8.93 36.73 23.49
N THR A 14 -8.67 37.69 22.58
CA THR A 14 -8.57 37.39 21.13
C THR A 14 -7.41 36.47 20.80
N VAL A 15 -6.26 36.65 21.43
CA VAL A 15 -5.10 35.74 21.29
C VAL A 15 -5.43 34.35 21.82
N GLN A 16 -6.12 34.25 22.97
CA GLN A 16 -6.56 32.97 23.52
C GLN A 16 -7.57 32.26 22.61
N LEU A 17 -8.54 32.98 22.05
CA LEU A 17 -9.50 32.42 21.09
C LEU A 17 -8.81 31.92 19.82
N LEU A 18 -7.83 32.68 19.29
CA LEU A 18 -7.07 32.27 18.11
C LEU A 18 -6.20 31.05 18.39
N ALA A 19 -5.57 30.97 19.57
CA ALA A 19 -4.83 29.79 20.01
C ALA A 19 -5.75 28.56 20.15
N LEU A 20 -6.94 28.74 20.73
CA LEU A 20 -7.93 27.66 20.88
C LEU A 20 -8.47 27.19 19.53
N GLN A 21 -8.74 28.10 18.59
CA GLN A 21 -9.17 27.75 17.24
C GLN A 21 -8.09 26.95 16.52
N LYS A 22 -6.82 27.34 16.65
CA LYS A 22 -5.69 26.57 16.09
C LYS A 22 -5.58 25.18 16.72
N GLN A 23 -5.80 25.05 18.02
CA GLN A 23 -5.85 23.75 18.69
C GLN A 23 -7.01 22.90 18.19
N PHE A 24 -8.20 23.47 18.05
CA PHE A 24 -9.37 22.75 17.56
C PHE A 24 -9.16 22.22 16.14
N GLU A 25 -8.61 23.03 15.23
CA GLU A 25 -8.27 22.60 13.88
C GLU A 25 -7.20 21.49 13.89
N HIS A 26 -6.20 21.59 14.76
CA HIS A 26 -5.20 20.54 14.93
C HIS A 26 -5.81 19.21 15.42
N TYR A 27 -6.70 19.24 16.43
CA TYR A 27 -7.39 18.04 16.92
C TYR A 27 -8.33 17.45 15.87
N LYS A 28 -9.02 18.29 15.10
CA LYS A 28 -9.88 17.86 14.00
C LYS A 28 -9.07 17.14 12.91
N ALA A 29 -7.92 17.71 12.51
CA ALA A 29 -7.03 17.08 11.54
C ALA A 29 -6.43 15.76 12.07
N TYR A 30 -6.04 15.72 13.35
CA TYR A 30 -5.52 14.51 13.99
C TYR A 30 -6.56 13.39 14.06
N ASN A 31 -7.81 13.71 14.41
CA ASN A 31 -8.89 12.73 14.43
C ASN A 31 -9.21 12.20 13.03
N ALA A 32 -9.28 13.06 12.01
CA ALA A 32 -9.50 12.63 10.63
C ALA A 32 -8.40 11.65 10.15
N ALA A 33 -7.13 11.97 10.42
CA ALA A 33 -6.02 11.08 10.07
C ALA A 33 -6.09 9.71 10.78
N ASN A 34 -6.55 9.68 12.04
CA ASN A 34 -6.74 8.43 12.79
C ASN A 34 -7.92 7.61 12.24
N GLU A 35 -9.01 8.27 11.85
CA GLU A 35 -10.17 7.63 11.21
C GLU A 35 -9.78 6.98 9.88
N ASP A 36 -9.03 7.71 9.04
CA ASP A 36 -8.51 7.20 7.77
C ASP A 36 -7.57 6.01 7.98
N ALA A 37 -6.65 6.11 8.95
CA ALA A 37 -5.75 5.02 9.30
C ALA A 37 -6.50 3.77 9.80
N PHE A 38 -7.52 3.96 10.65
CA PHE A 38 -8.37 2.89 11.15
C PHE A 38 -9.14 2.21 10.03
N TYR A 39 -9.74 2.99 9.13
CA TYR A 39 -10.43 2.49 7.95
C TYR A 39 -9.48 1.66 7.08
N LEU A 40 -8.28 2.19 6.79
CA LEU A 40 -7.30 1.50 5.95
C LEU A 40 -6.82 0.18 6.58
N CYS A 41 -6.56 0.17 7.89
CA CYS A 41 -6.17 -1.04 8.62
C CYS A 41 -7.27 -2.10 8.61
N ILE A 42 -8.54 -1.73 8.81
CA ILE A 42 -9.65 -2.69 8.75
C ILE A 42 -9.76 -3.30 7.35
N ASN A 43 -9.73 -2.49 6.30
CA ASN A 43 -9.78 -2.99 4.94
C ASN A 43 -8.61 -3.91 4.63
N ALA A 44 -7.39 -3.54 5.06
CA ALA A 44 -6.22 -4.38 4.90
C ALA A 44 -6.34 -5.72 5.62
N ILE A 45 -6.94 -5.76 6.83
CA ILE A 45 -7.23 -7.03 7.53
C ILE A 45 -8.20 -7.89 6.71
N ILE A 46 -9.28 -7.31 6.19
CA ILE A 46 -10.26 -8.03 5.36
C ILE A 46 -9.58 -8.61 4.10
N ILE A 47 -8.72 -7.84 3.45
CA ILE A 47 -7.94 -8.29 2.28
C ILE A 47 -6.96 -9.38 2.69
N PHE A 48 -6.29 -9.26 3.84
CA PHE A 48 -5.40 -10.31 4.34
C PHE A 48 -6.14 -11.64 4.57
N PHE A 49 -7.40 -11.59 5.00
CA PHE A 49 -8.25 -12.79 5.11
C PHE A 49 -8.52 -13.47 3.76
N MET A 50 -8.33 -12.79 2.62
CA MET A 50 -8.36 -13.45 1.31
C MET A 50 -7.29 -14.55 1.19
N GLN A 51 -6.16 -14.44 1.89
CA GLN A 51 -5.13 -15.48 1.88
C GLN A 51 -5.62 -16.79 2.49
N CYS A 52 -6.47 -16.72 3.52
CA CYS A 52 -7.18 -17.89 4.03
C CYS A 52 -8.18 -18.43 3.00
N GLY A 53 -8.89 -17.54 2.30
CA GLY A 53 -9.81 -17.91 1.21
C GLY A 53 -9.12 -18.68 0.08
N PHE A 54 -8.00 -18.16 -0.42
CA PHE A 54 -7.20 -18.83 -1.44
C PHE A 54 -6.62 -20.15 -0.94
N ALA A 55 -6.14 -20.21 0.30
CA ALA A 55 -5.67 -21.46 0.89
C ALA A 55 -6.75 -22.55 0.86
N PHE A 56 -8.00 -22.22 1.17
CA PHE A 56 -9.12 -23.17 1.11
C PHE A 56 -9.55 -23.51 -0.31
N LEU A 57 -9.54 -22.53 -1.22
CA LEU A 57 -9.88 -22.74 -2.63
C LEU A 57 -8.86 -23.66 -3.32
N GLU A 58 -7.57 -23.43 -3.10
CA GLU A 58 -6.50 -24.31 -3.61
C GLU A 58 -6.57 -25.68 -2.96
N ALA A 59 -6.75 -25.75 -1.63
CA ALA A 59 -6.87 -27.02 -0.90
C ALA A 59 -8.02 -27.90 -1.41
N GLY A 60 -9.15 -27.28 -1.78
CA GLY A 60 -10.32 -27.97 -2.34
C GLY A 60 -10.16 -28.35 -3.82
N SER A 61 -9.27 -27.68 -4.55
CA SER A 61 -9.00 -27.94 -5.97
C SER A 61 -7.96 -29.05 -6.20
N VAL A 62 -7.25 -29.47 -5.16
CA VAL A 62 -6.22 -30.52 -5.23
C VAL A 62 -6.68 -31.83 -4.60
N ARG A 63 -5.95 -32.91 -4.88
CA ARG A 63 -6.18 -34.21 -4.23
C ARG A 63 -5.91 -34.12 -2.72
N SER A 64 -6.74 -34.80 -1.93
CA SER A 64 -6.65 -34.83 -0.44
C SER A 64 -5.26 -35.16 0.11
N LYS A 65 -4.52 -36.03 -0.58
CA LYS A 65 -3.14 -36.39 -0.20
C LYS A 65 -2.14 -35.22 -0.23
N ASN A 66 -2.44 -34.17 -0.99
CA ASN A 66 -1.56 -33.00 -1.18
C ASN A 66 -2.08 -31.76 -0.45
N THR A 67 -3.28 -31.81 0.15
CA THR A 67 -3.93 -30.66 0.79
C THR A 67 -3.08 -30.03 1.89
N THR A 68 -2.43 -30.84 2.75
CA THR A 68 -1.55 -30.32 3.81
C THR A 68 -0.39 -29.51 3.25
N ASN A 69 0.23 -29.96 2.16
CA ASN A 69 1.34 -29.22 1.52
C ASN A 69 0.85 -27.88 0.95
N ILE A 70 -0.35 -27.83 0.39
CA ILE A 70 -0.92 -26.60 -0.17
C ILE A 70 -1.25 -25.58 0.92
N ILE A 71 -1.82 -26.01 2.05
CA ILE A 71 -2.10 -25.11 3.17
C ILE A 71 -0.79 -24.55 3.74
N PHE A 72 0.23 -25.41 3.89
CA PHE A 72 1.54 -24.98 4.37
C PHE A 72 2.22 -24.00 3.40
N LYS A 73 2.09 -24.23 2.08
CA LYS A 73 2.56 -23.32 1.03
C LYS A 73 1.93 -21.93 1.18
N ASN A 74 0.61 -21.86 1.26
CA ASN A 74 -0.11 -20.57 1.38
C ASN A 74 0.25 -19.82 2.67
N ALA A 75 0.35 -20.53 3.80
CA ALA A 75 0.74 -19.91 5.06
C ALA A 75 2.15 -19.30 4.98
N THR A 76 3.11 -20.06 4.45
CA THR A 76 4.50 -19.60 4.35
C THR A 76 4.67 -18.52 3.28
N ASP A 77 3.86 -18.55 2.21
CA ASP A 77 3.84 -17.55 1.15
C ASP A 77 3.62 -16.13 1.72
N SER A 78 2.55 -15.96 2.51
CA SER A 78 2.26 -14.67 3.15
C SER A 78 3.40 -14.16 4.03
N LEU A 79 4.02 -15.04 4.82
CA LEU A 79 5.15 -14.71 5.70
C LEU A 79 6.41 -14.31 4.91
N PHE A 80 6.63 -14.92 3.76
CA PHE A 80 7.78 -14.58 2.92
C PHE A 80 7.52 -13.27 2.16
N CYS A 81 6.31 -13.10 1.64
CA CYS A 81 5.88 -11.89 0.93
C CYS A 81 6.04 -10.64 1.80
N ILE A 82 5.68 -10.68 3.09
CA ILE A 82 5.83 -9.50 3.95
C ILE A 82 7.29 -9.08 4.13
N ILE A 83 8.21 -10.05 4.27
CA ILE A 83 9.63 -9.77 4.44
C ILE A 83 10.22 -9.16 3.16
N VAL A 84 9.90 -9.73 2.00
CA VAL A 84 10.39 -9.26 0.71
C VAL A 84 9.82 -7.88 0.36
N TYR A 85 8.52 -7.70 0.57
CA TYR A 85 7.84 -6.45 0.31
C TYR A 85 8.31 -5.33 1.25
N TRP A 86 8.58 -5.66 2.51
CA TRP A 86 9.22 -4.75 3.47
C TRP A 86 10.65 -4.37 3.06
N ALA A 87 11.46 -5.33 2.61
CA ALA A 87 12.85 -5.07 2.27
C ALA A 87 13.01 -4.21 1.01
N VAL A 88 12.30 -4.58 -0.07
CA VAL A 88 12.51 -4.00 -1.40
C VAL A 88 11.20 -3.60 -2.07
N GLY A 89 10.13 -4.39 -1.96
CA GLY A 89 8.91 -4.18 -2.75
C GLY A 89 8.27 -2.81 -2.55
N TYR A 90 8.08 -2.38 -1.30
CA TYR A 90 7.51 -1.06 -1.02
C TYR A 90 8.36 0.09 -1.57
N ALA A 91 9.68 -0.07 -1.54
CA ALA A 91 10.62 0.93 -2.04
C ALA A 91 10.47 1.15 -3.56
N LEU A 92 10.30 0.07 -4.31
CA LEU A 92 10.14 0.15 -5.77
C LEU A 92 8.73 0.63 -6.16
N ALA A 93 7.71 0.35 -5.35
CA ALA A 93 6.34 0.80 -5.61
C ALA A 93 6.13 2.29 -5.25
N TYR A 94 6.52 2.70 -4.04
CA TYR A 94 6.16 4.01 -3.46
C TYR A 94 7.36 4.82 -2.95
N GLY A 95 8.58 4.39 -3.26
CA GLY A 95 9.80 5.12 -2.89
C GLY A 95 9.83 6.54 -3.45
N PRO A 96 10.46 7.50 -2.74
CA PRO A 96 10.73 8.81 -3.28
C PRO A 96 11.56 8.69 -4.56
N ILE A 97 11.35 9.65 -5.44
CA ILE A 97 12.03 9.72 -6.73
C ILE A 97 13.26 10.61 -6.58
N VAL A 98 14.43 10.06 -6.89
CA VAL A 98 15.72 10.75 -6.83
C VAL A 98 16.19 11.11 -8.26
N PHE A 99 15.97 10.20 -9.21
CA PHE A 99 16.29 10.37 -10.63
C PHE A 99 15.02 10.53 -11.46
N ASP A 100 14.86 11.71 -12.06
CA ASP A 100 13.67 12.05 -12.87
C ASP A 100 13.50 11.17 -14.11
N GLY A 101 14.59 10.64 -14.68
CA GLY A 101 14.51 9.74 -15.85
C GLY A 101 13.89 8.38 -15.57
N LEU A 102 13.99 7.89 -14.33
CA LEU A 102 13.40 6.62 -13.88
C LEU A 102 12.12 6.82 -13.07
N ALA A 103 11.76 8.09 -12.79
CA ALA A 103 10.56 8.50 -12.08
C ALA A 103 9.24 7.93 -12.62
N PRO A 104 9.07 7.71 -13.93
CA PRO A 104 7.82 7.14 -14.44
C PRO A 104 7.69 5.64 -14.20
N PHE A 105 8.80 4.97 -13.87
CA PHE A 105 8.87 3.52 -13.88
C PHE A 105 9.11 2.89 -12.51
N ILE A 106 9.90 3.53 -11.64
CA ILE A 106 10.29 2.88 -10.38
C ILE A 106 10.58 3.89 -9.26
N GLY A 107 10.14 3.54 -8.05
CA GLY A 107 10.52 4.21 -6.81
C GLY A 107 11.98 3.90 -6.42
N GLN A 108 12.65 4.85 -5.75
CA GLN A 108 14.10 4.80 -5.52
C GLN A 108 14.50 5.03 -4.05
N GLY A 109 13.58 4.83 -3.11
CA GLY A 109 13.87 4.99 -1.68
C GLY A 109 12.88 4.24 -0.80
N TYR A 110 13.03 4.34 0.53
CA TYR A 110 12.34 3.51 1.52
C TYR A 110 12.70 2.01 1.49
N PHE A 111 13.91 1.66 1.07
CA PHE A 111 14.43 0.30 1.28
C PHE A 111 14.43 -0.03 2.77
N PHE A 112 13.96 -1.22 3.13
CA PHE A 112 13.72 -1.64 4.52
C PHE A 112 12.81 -0.67 5.32
N LEU A 113 11.99 0.13 4.62
CA LEU A 113 11.15 1.18 5.21
C LEU A 113 11.94 2.23 6.03
N SER A 114 13.20 2.49 5.67
CA SER A 114 14.00 3.53 6.34
C SER A 114 13.32 4.91 6.25
N SER A 115 13.04 5.55 7.39
CA SER A 115 12.37 6.87 7.48
C SER A 115 10.89 6.91 7.03
N PHE A 116 10.22 5.76 6.99
CA PHE A 116 8.81 5.66 6.63
C PHE A 116 7.88 5.78 7.87
N HIS A 117 6.80 6.54 7.73
CA HIS A 117 5.87 6.85 8.84
C HIS A 117 4.43 6.36 8.63
N ASN A 118 4.04 5.95 7.42
CA ASN A 118 2.65 5.59 7.09
C ASN A 118 2.40 4.07 7.11
N TRP A 119 2.52 3.46 8.30
CA TRP A 119 2.33 2.01 8.50
C TRP A 119 1.00 1.45 7.99
N PRO A 120 -0.16 2.13 8.16
CA PRO A 120 -1.43 1.66 7.60
C PRO A 120 -1.38 1.46 6.09
N HIS A 121 -0.74 2.38 5.36
CA HIS A 121 -0.60 2.27 3.91
C HIS A 121 0.36 1.15 3.51
N PHE A 122 1.47 0.96 4.24
CA PHE A 122 2.35 -0.18 3.99
C PHE A 122 1.59 -1.51 4.14
N PHE A 123 0.83 -1.65 5.23
CA PHE A 123 0.08 -2.88 5.51
C PHE A 123 -0.96 -3.17 4.43
N ALA A 124 -1.73 -2.16 3.99
CA ALA A 124 -2.69 -2.32 2.90
C ALA A 124 -2.02 -2.73 1.58
N GLN A 125 -0.89 -2.13 1.23
CA GLN A 125 -0.21 -2.48 -0.04
C GLN A 125 0.47 -3.85 0.02
N TYR A 126 0.98 -4.23 1.18
CA TYR A 126 1.48 -5.59 1.40
C TYR A 126 0.39 -6.64 1.15
N THR A 127 -0.82 -6.42 1.65
CA THR A 127 -1.89 -7.43 1.50
C THR A 127 -2.29 -7.60 0.04
N PHE A 128 -2.33 -6.53 -0.76
CA PHE A 128 -2.51 -6.63 -2.21
C PHE A 128 -1.35 -7.37 -2.91
N ALA A 129 -0.10 -7.07 -2.56
CA ALA A 129 1.07 -7.75 -3.14
C ALA A 129 1.08 -9.25 -2.81
N ALA A 130 0.71 -9.61 -1.58
CA ALA A 130 0.57 -10.99 -1.14
C ALA A 130 -0.55 -11.69 -1.91
N THR A 131 -1.71 -11.05 -2.10
CA THR A 131 -2.83 -11.60 -2.87
C THR A 131 -2.43 -11.88 -4.32
N SER A 132 -1.77 -10.94 -5.00
CA SER A 132 -1.30 -11.14 -6.38
C SER A 132 -0.36 -12.35 -6.49
N THR A 133 0.53 -12.53 -5.53
CA THR A 133 1.46 -13.67 -5.51
C THR A 133 0.73 -15.00 -5.31
N THR A 134 -0.24 -15.04 -4.40
CA THR A 134 -1.04 -16.23 -4.12
C THR A 134 -1.92 -16.64 -5.30
N ILE A 135 -2.49 -15.70 -6.08
CA ILE A 135 -3.27 -16.00 -7.30
C ILE A 135 -2.43 -16.85 -8.26
N VAL A 136 -1.18 -16.45 -8.50
CA VAL A 136 -0.31 -17.24 -9.39
C VAL A 136 0.12 -18.55 -8.74
N GLY A 137 0.25 -18.59 -7.42
CA GLY A 137 0.50 -19.82 -6.69
C GLY A 137 -0.60 -20.87 -6.84
N GLY A 138 -1.85 -20.46 -7.03
CA GLY A 138 -2.97 -21.36 -7.33
C GLY A 138 -2.87 -22.00 -8.70
N ALA A 139 -2.39 -21.25 -9.69
CA ALA A 139 -2.20 -21.75 -11.06
C ALA A 139 -1.14 -22.87 -11.16
N VAL A 140 -0.17 -22.89 -10.24
CA VAL A 140 0.95 -23.86 -10.23
C VAL A 140 0.78 -24.93 -9.14
N ALA A 141 -0.46 -25.16 -8.69
CA ALA A 141 -0.76 -26.17 -7.67
C ALA A 141 -0.35 -27.61 -8.08
N GLU A 142 -0.10 -28.47 -7.10
CA GLU A 142 0.25 -29.91 -7.17
C GLU A 142 1.65 -30.33 -7.69
N ARG A 143 2.35 -29.55 -8.54
CA ARG A 143 3.59 -30.02 -9.20
C ARG A 143 4.83 -29.14 -9.02
N CYS A 144 4.76 -28.12 -8.18
CA CYS A 144 5.89 -27.21 -7.97
C CYS A 144 6.82 -27.67 -6.82
N GLN A 145 8.13 -27.54 -7.02
CA GLN A 145 9.07 -27.67 -5.91
C GLN A 145 8.96 -26.47 -4.97
N PHE A 146 8.95 -26.74 -3.66
CA PHE A 146 8.72 -25.73 -2.63
C PHE A 146 9.72 -24.57 -2.67
N ILE A 147 11.01 -24.87 -2.92
CA ILE A 147 12.07 -23.85 -3.01
C ILE A 147 11.89 -22.98 -4.26
N ALA A 148 11.57 -23.59 -5.41
CA ALA A 148 11.32 -22.86 -6.65
C ALA A 148 10.13 -21.90 -6.50
N TYR A 149 9.09 -22.34 -5.78
CA TYR A 149 7.94 -21.50 -5.44
C TYR A 149 8.34 -20.26 -4.64
N PHE A 150 9.17 -20.38 -3.61
CA PHE A 150 9.55 -19.19 -2.83
C PHE A 150 10.40 -18.20 -3.61
N ILE A 151 11.35 -18.69 -4.43
CA ILE A 151 12.13 -17.82 -5.29
C ILE A 151 11.19 -17.05 -6.24
N TYR A 152 10.20 -17.74 -6.78
CA TYR A 152 9.18 -17.13 -7.62
C TYR A 152 8.36 -16.05 -6.89
N CYS A 153 7.84 -16.35 -5.70
CA CYS A 153 7.11 -15.38 -4.87
C CYS A 153 7.97 -14.16 -4.52
N SER A 154 9.25 -14.38 -4.23
CA SER A 154 10.22 -13.31 -3.96
C SER A 154 10.36 -12.38 -5.16
N ILE A 155 10.48 -12.95 -6.36
CA ILE A 155 10.63 -12.18 -7.60
C ILE A 155 9.37 -11.36 -7.87
N ILE A 156 8.18 -11.93 -7.67
CA ILE A 156 6.93 -11.19 -7.85
C ILE A 156 6.85 -10.02 -6.86
N CYS A 157 6.98 -10.29 -5.56
CA CYS A 157 6.85 -9.27 -4.53
C CYS A 157 7.95 -8.21 -4.58
N ALA A 158 9.15 -8.54 -5.07
CA ALA A 158 10.26 -7.59 -5.16
C ALA A 158 10.29 -6.81 -6.48
N PHE A 159 9.99 -7.44 -7.62
CA PHE A 159 10.35 -6.87 -8.93
C PHE A 159 9.23 -6.86 -9.96
N VAL A 160 8.21 -7.72 -9.86
CA VAL A 160 7.12 -7.73 -10.86
C VAL A 160 5.97 -6.85 -10.41
N TYR A 161 5.45 -7.12 -9.21
CA TYR A 161 4.32 -6.39 -8.67
C TYR A 161 4.65 -4.91 -8.40
N PRO A 162 5.75 -4.55 -7.71
CA PRO A 162 5.99 -3.16 -7.31
C PRO A 162 6.11 -2.15 -8.46
N PRO A 163 6.82 -2.44 -9.58
CA PRO A 163 6.84 -1.50 -10.70
C PRO A 163 5.47 -1.33 -11.36
N LEU A 164 4.65 -2.40 -11.44
CA LEU A 164 3.27 -2.28 -11.93
C LEU A 164 2.48 -1.32 -11.03
N THR A 165 2.55 -1.52 -9.71
CA THR A 165 1.94 -0.63 -8.72
C THR A 165 2.40 0.82 -8.92
N HIS A 166 3.69 1.02 -9.17
CA HIS A 166 4.26 2.34 -9.43
C HIS A 166 3.64 2.99 -10.67
N PHE A 167 3.49 2.25 -11.77
CA PHE A 167 3.02 2.79 -13.03
C PHE A 167 1.62 3.41 -12.95
N GLY A 168 0.68 2.74 -12.24
CA GLY A 168 -0.73 3.16 -12.24
C GLY A 168 -1.27 3.69 -10.92
N TRP A 169 -0.60 3.49 -9.78
CA TRP A 169 -1.05 4.03 -8.49
C TRP A 169 -0.25 5.22 -7.98
N THR A 170 1.03 5.35 -8.37
CA THR A 170 1.85 6.52 -8.03
C THR A 170 1.55 7.69 -8.99
N GLU A 171 1.43 8.91 -8.46
CA GLU A 171 1.13 10.11 -9.27
C GLU A 171 2.11 10.38 -10.41
N ARG A 172 3.36 9.96 -10.22
CA ARG A 172 4.43 10.09 -11.21
C ARG A 172 4.58 8.86 -12.12
N GLY A 173 3.85 7.78 -11.85
CA GLY A 173 3.82 6.60 -12.69
C GLY A 173 3.30 6.93 -14.09
N TRP A 174 3.91 6.35 -15.13
CA TRP A 174 3.61 6.73 -16.50
C TRP A 174 2.13 6.50 -16.89
N MET A 175 1.49 5.44 -16.38
CA MET A 175 0.08 5.14 -16.69
C MET A 175 -0.86 6.15 -16.02
N LYS A 176 -0.59 6.50 -14.75
CA LYS A 176 -1.40 7.47 -14.01
C LYS A 176 -1.17 8.90 -14.49
N TYR A 177 0.07 9.25 -14.81
CA TYR A 177 0.42 10.54 -15.41
C TYR A 177 -0.29 10.73 -16.75
N GLY A 178 -0.34 9.66 -17.55
CA GLY A 178 -1.06 9.60 -18.81
C GLY A 178 -0.37 10.34 -19.94
N PHE A 179 -1.01 10.36 -21.10
CA PHE A 179 -0.52 11.07 -22.30
C PHE A 179 -1.48 12.19 -22.69
N GLY A 180 -0.91 13.33 -23.08
CA GLY A 180 -1.63 14.45 -23.68
C GLY A 180 -1.43 14.46 -25.18
N THR A 181 -2.51 14.56 -25.96
CA THR A 181 -2.45 14.84 -27.40
C THR A 181 -2.37 16.35 -27.62
N SER A 182 -1.79 16.79 -28.75
CA SER A 182 -1.72 18.21 -29.18
C SER A 182 -3.07 18.92 -29.16
N ASP A 183 -4.16 18.16 -29.29
CA ASP A 183 -5.53 18.64 -29.36
C ASP A 183 -6.13 18.90 -27.96
N GLY A 184 -5.33 18.83 -26.90
CA GLY A 184 -5.74 19.09 -25.52
C GLY A 184 -6.39 17.91 -24.80
N LEU A 185 -6.51 16.75 -25.45
CA LEU A 185 -7.04 15.54 -24.83
C LEU A 185 -5.98 14.88 -23.93
N ARG A 186 -6.28 14.69 -22.65
CA ARG A 186 -5.42 13.97 -21.69
C ARG A 186 -6.07 12.64 -21.32
N THR A 187 -5.34 11.54 -21.55
CA THR A 187 -5.80 10.18 -21.21
C THR A 187 -4.95 9.63 -20.09
N THR A 188 -5.58 9.26 -18.98
CA THR A 188 -4.94 8.70 -17.79
C THR A 188 -5.53 7.33 -17.47
N TYR A 189 -4.71 6.43 -16.97
CA TYR A 189 -5.16 5.14 -16.46
C TYR A 189 -5.80 5.31 -15.07
N LEU A 190 -6.92 4.61 -14.85
CA LEU A 190 -7.61 4.59 -13.57
C LEU A 190 -7.90 3.13 -13.17
N ASP A 191 -7.27 2.68 -12.09
CA ASP A 191 -7.57 1.42 -11.42
C ASP A 191 -7.76 1.70 -9.93
N PHE A 192 -8.98 1.48 -9.44
CA PHE A 192 -9.38 1.82 -8.08
C PHE A 192 -8.89 0.82 -7.04
N ALA A 193 -8.93 -0.48 -7.37
CA ALA A 193 -8.74 -1.57 -6.39
C ALA A 193 -7.85 -2.71 -6.88
N GLY A 194 -7.27 -2.60 -8.08
CA GLY A 194 -6.23 -3.52 -8.55
C GLY A 194 -6.71 -4.49 -9.60
N ALA A 195 -7.80 -4.18 -10.32
CA ALA A 195 -8.31 -5.06 -11.36
C ALA A 195 -7.32 -5.29 -12.50
N GLY A 196 -6.36 -4.38 -12.73
CA GLY A 196 -5.27 -4.58 -13.69
C GLY A 196 -3.90 -4.80 -13.04
N MET A 197 -3.75 -4.48 -11.75
CA MET A 197 -2.48 -4.57 -11.03
C MET A 197 -2.32 -5.86 -10.21
N VAL A 198 -3.43 -6.44 -9.75
CA VAL A 198 -3.48 -7.51 -8.73
C VAL A 198 -4.04 -8.80 -9.31
N ASP A 199 -5.18 -8.73 -10.01
CA ASP A 199 -5.90 -9.85 -10.63
C ASP A 199 -5.26 -10.34 -11.94
#